data_AF-Q46RH2-F1
#
_entry.id   AF-Q46RH2-F1
#
_cell.length_a   1.000
_cell.length_b   1.000
_cell.length_c   1.000
_cell.angle_alpha   90.00
_cell.angle_beta   90.00
_cell.angle_gamma   90.00
#
_symmetry.space_group_name_H-M   'P 1'
#
loop_
_entity.id
_entity.type
_entity.pdbx_description
1 polymer ?
#
loop_
_entity_poly.entity_id
_entity_poly.type
_entity_poly.pdbx_seq_one_letter_code
_entity_poly.pdbx_strand_id
1 'polypeptide(L)'
;MTTQQYYDHTVEGSATLLSDDTWQATGCVVRAGAVLVESGALGFYRTRERAQAQGLAWAKSWIDMHTDSVPAEPTEPENPEEPAEATSSADGDATVLLRKARPRNSAAADCASRQLLDIERHIWEVRSNLRRQIRFARQLRADGLPTEFTEMLLHTLCHTVASLRKQRNRLRQQVAAASRVRSRSR
;
A
#
# COMPACT_ATOMS: atom_id res chain seq x y z
N MET A 1 0.63 23.00 -2.59
CA MET A 1 0.77 21.80 -1.75
C MET A 1 -0.28 21.93 -0.67
N THR A 2 -1.05 20.88 -0.44
CA THR A 2 -2.08 20.86 0.59
C THR A 2 -1.79 19.71 1.52
N THR A 3 -1.75 19.97 2.82
CA THR A 3 -1.51 18.96 3.84
C THR A 3 -2.74 18.81 4.71
N GLN A 4 -3.01 17.59 5.17
CA GLN A 4 -4.12 17.28 6.05
C GLN A 4 -3.70 16.20 7.05
N GLN A 5 -4.06 16.36 8.31
CA GLN A 5 -3.94 15.31 9.31
C GLN A 5 -5.05 14.27 9.10
N TYR A 6 -4.69 12.99 9.09
CA TYR A 6 -5.61 11.86 8.94
C TYR A 6 -5.13 10.71 9.85
N TYR A 7 -5.84 10.49 10.97
CA TYR A 7 -5.35 9.69 12.10
C TYR A 7 -3.97 10.17 12.57
N ASP A 8 -3.05 9.26 12.89
CA ASP A 8 -1.67 9.57 13.30
C ASP A 8 -0.74 9.88 12.11
N HIS A 9 -1.30 10.18 10.94
CA HIS A 9 -0.55 10.40 9.71
C HIS A 9 -0.84 11.78 9.14
N THR A 10 0.19 12.44 8.61
CA THR A 10 0.04 13.63 7.80
C THR A 10 0.00 13.21 6.33
N VAL A 11 -1.13 13.46 5.66
CA VAL A 11 -1.26 13.24 4.22
C VAL A 11 -0.98 14.54 3.48
N GLU A 12 -0.24 14.45 2.40
CA GLU A 12 0.11 15.60 1.57
C GLU A 12 -0.32 15.35 0.12
N GLY A 13 -1.06 16.30 -0.44
CA GLY A 13 -1.41 16.36 -1.86
C GLY A 13 -0.59 17.43 -2.55
N SER A 14 0.25 17.00 -3.48
CA SER A 14 1.10 17.86 -4.29
C SER A 14 0.61 17.91 -5.72
N ALA A 15 0.79 19.08 -6.33
CA ALA A 15 0.44 19.32 -7.72
C ALA A 15 1.60 20.04 -8.39
N THR A 16 2.18 19.39 -9.39
CA THR A 16 3.30 19.90 -10.18
C THR A 16 2.76 20.32 -11.55
N LEU A 17 3.03 21.55 -11.97
CA LEU A 17 2.63 22.03 -13.29
C LEU A 17 3.56 21.42 -14.34
N LEU A 18 3.00 20.83 -15.40
CA LEU A 18 3.77 20.20 -16.48
C LEU A 18 3.84 21.11 -17.73
N SER A 19 2.68 21.43 -18.30
CA SER A 19 2.50 22.31 -19.48
C SER A 19 1.00 22.56 -19.73
N ASP A 20 0.64 23.60 -20.48
CA ASP A 20 -0.74 23.87 -20.96
C ASP A 20 -1.84 23.67 -19.90
N ASP A 21 -1.70 24.37 -18.77
CA ASP A 21 -2.64 24.29 -17.62
C ASP A 21 -2.88 22.87 -17.08
N THR A 22 -1.94 21.95 -17.32
CA THR A 22 -2.03 20.56 -16.89
C THR A 22 -1.15 20.32 -15.67
N TRP A 23 -1.82 19.91 -14.59
CA TRP A 23 -1.25 19.65 -13.28
C TRP A 23 -1.13 18.14 -13.04
N GLN A 24 0.08 17.68 -12.76
CA GLN A 24 0.35 16.33 -12.30
C GLN A 24 0.05 16.21 -10.81
N ALA A 25 -0.79 15.24 -10.44
CA ALA A 25 -1.08 14.92 -9.06
C ALA A 25 -0.05 13.94 -8.49
N THR A 26 0.44 14.23 -7.30
CA THR A 26 1.21 13.32 -6.44
C THR A 26 0.67 13.41 -5.01
N GLY A 27 0.85 12.34 -4.24
CA GLY A 27 0.44 12.22 -2.85
C GLY A 27 1.56 11.63 -2.01
N CYS A 28 1.69 12.08 -0.78
CA CYS A 28 2.68 11.60 0.17
C CYS A 28 2.00 11.30 1.52
N VAL A 29 2.49 10.30 2.23
CA VAL A 29 2.07 9.98 3.60
C VAL A 29 3.29 10.10 4.50
N VAL A 30 3.18 10.96 5.51
CA VAL A 30 4.23 11.23 6.49
C VAL A 30 3.72 10.80 7.87
N ARG A 31 4.56 10.16 8.67
CA ARG A 31 4.27 9.81 10.06
C ARG A 31 5.46 10.17 10.94
N ALA A 32 5.22 10.86 12.05
CA ALA A 32 6.27 11.29 12.98
C ALA A 32 7.45 12.01 12.29
N GLY A 33 7.17 12.81 11.25
CA GLY A 33 8.18 13.54 10.48
C GLY A 33 8.94 12.72 9.43
N ALA A 34 8.69 11.41 9.30
CA ALA A 34 9.27 10.57 8.26
C ALA A 34 8.28 10.28 7.12
N VAL A 35 8.73 10.42 5.88
CA VAL A 35 7.96 10.02 4.68
C VAL A 35 7.87 8.49 4.66
N LEU A 36 6.65 7.96 4.83
CA LEU A 36 6.39 6.53 4.76
C LEU A 36 6.25 6.05 3.33
N VAL A 37 5.50 6.80 2.53
CA VAL A 37 5.27 6.48 1.13
C VAL A 37 5.02 7.76 0.33
N GLU A 38 5.56 7.78 -0.87
CA GLU A 38 5.26 8.78 -1.88
C GLU A 38 4.66 8.09 -3.10
N SER A 39 3.54 8.60 -3.60
CA SER A 39 2.99 8.14 -4.85
C SER A 39 3.81 8.71 -6.00
N GLY A 40 4.08 7.89 -7.02
CA GLY A 40 4.41 8.41 -8.34
C GLY A 40 3.27 9.25 -8.94
N ALA A 41 3.39 9.60 -10.23
CA ALA A 41 2.35 10.36 -10.93
C ALA A 41 0.98 9.67 -10.82
N LEU A 42 0.00 10.25 -10.11
CA LEU A 42 -1.35 9.70 -9.95
C LEU A 42 -2.23 10.00 -11.16
N GLY A 43 -2.01 11.13 -11.81
CA GLY A 43 -2.71 11.53 -13.03
C GLY A 43 -2.47 13.00 -13.36
N PHE A 44 -3.04 13.43 -14.48
CA PHE A 44 -2.99 14.81 -14.95
C PHE A 44 -4.37 15.44 -14.90
N TYR A 45 -4.44 16.68 -14.44
CA TYR A 45 -5.68 17.41 -14.18
C TYR A 45 -5.58 18.83 -14.69
N ARG A 46 -6.69 19.40 -15.16
CA ARG A 46 -6.73 20.78 -15.65
C ARG A 46 -6.64 21.85 -14.55
N THR A 47 -6.84 21.46 -13.30
CA THR A 47 -6.81 22.41 -12.18
C THR A 47 -5.93 21.87 -11.07
N ARG A 48 -5.22 22.79 -10.42
CA ARG A 48 -4.31 22.52 -9.32
C ARG A 48 -5.04 21.88 -8.14
N GLU A 49 -6.23 22.39 -7.83
CA GLU A 49 -7.04 21.96 -6.69
C GLU A 49 -7.47 20.50 -6.87
N ARG A 50 -7.84 20.12 -8.10
CA ARG A 50 -8.22 18.74 -8.40
C ARG A 50 -7.04 17.78 -8.34
N ALA A 51 -5.86 18.21 -8.80
CA ALA A 51 -4.64 17.43 -8.67
C ALA A 51 -4.27 17.21 -7.19
N GLN A 52 -4.33 18.26 -6.37
CA GLN A 52 -4.07 18.17 -4.93
C GLN A 52 -5.09 17.29 -4.21
N ALA A 53 -6.38 17.46 -4.51
CA ALA A 53 -7.45 16.64 -3.93
C ALA A 53 -7.28 15.16 -4.28
N GLN A 54 -6.83 14.85 -5.50
CA GLN A 54 -6.52 13.47 -5.86
C GLN A 54 -5.33 12.91 -5.06
N GLY A 55 -4.28 13.71 -4.88
CA GLY A 55 -3.12 13.33 -4.07
C GLY A 55 -3.52 12.99 -2.63
N LEU A 56 -4.34 13.84 -2.01
CA LEU A 56 -4.89 13.60 -0.68
C LEU A 56 -5.78 12.37 -0.62
N ALA A 57 -6.69 12.20 -1.59
CA ALA A 57 -7.59 11.05 -1.62
C ALA A 57 -6.83 9.73 -1.75
N TRP A 58 -5.76 9.71 -2.56
CA TRP A 58 -4.87 8.55 -2.66
C TRP A 58 -4.17 8.28 -1.33
N ALA A 59 -3.60 9.31 -0.69
CA ALA A 59 -2.86 9.17 0.56
C ALA A 59 -3.75 8.64 1.70
N LYS A 60 -4.99 9.11 1.80
CA LYS A 60 -5.99 8.57 2.74
C LYS A 60 -6.34 7.12 2.46
N SER A 61 -6.64 6.79 1.21
CA SER A 61 -6.94 5.41 0.81
C SER A 61 -5.77 4.46 1.06
N TRP A 62 -4.52 4.95 0.96
CA TRP A 62 -3.34 4.19 1.33
C TRP A 62 -3.32 3.90 2.84
N ILE A 63 -3.57 4.91 3.68
CA ILE A 63 -3.65 4.73 5.13
C ILE A 63 -4.75 3.72 5.47
N ASP A 64 -5.96 3.88 4.93
CA ASP A 64 -7.08 2.98 5.22
C ASP A 64 -6.71 1.51 4.90
N MET A 65 -6.03 1.27 3.78
CA MET A 65 -5.57 -0.07 3.39
C MET A 65 -4.46 -0.64 4.28
N HIS A 66 -3.64 0.21 4.91
CA HIS A 66 -2.47 -0.20 5.70
C HIS A 66 -2.70 -0.11 7.20
N THR A 67 -3.84 0.44 7.62
CA THR A 67 -4.27 0.52 9.02
C THR A 67 -5.21 -0.63 9.40
N ASP A 68 -5.42 -1.61 8.51
CA ASP A 68 -6.10 -2.88 8.78
C ASP A 68 -5.24 -3.79 9.69
N SER A 69 -4.93 -3.33 10.89
CA SER A 69 -4.46 -4.10 12.05
C SER A 69 -4.35 -3.14 13.24
N VAL A 70 -5.44 -3.01 14.01
CA VAL A 70 -5.51 -2.93 15.50
C VAL A 70 -6.90 -2.37 15.84
N PRO A 71 -7.78 -3.11 16.54
CA PRO A 71 -8.91 -2.47 17.21
C PRO A 71 -8.33 -1.54 18.27
N ALA A 72 -8.66 -0.25 18.17
CA ALA A 72 -8.37 0.71 19.21
C ALA A 72 -9.09 0.26 20.50
N GLU A 73 -8.38 -0.44 21.38
CA GLU A 73 -8.74 -0.44 22.79
C GLU A 73 -8.60 1.01 23.28
N PRO A 74 -9.65 1.62 23.83
CA PRO A 74 -9.53 2.92 24.47
C PRO A 74 -8.64 2.74 25.71
N THR A 75 -7.42 3.23 25.65
CA THR A 75 -6.53 3.36 26.80
C THR A 75 -7.19 4.37 27.75
N GLU A 76 -7.81 3.87 28.81
CA GLU A 76 -8.18 4.68 29.97
C GLU A 76 -6.91 5.36 30.53
N PRO A 77 -6.95 6.66 30.85
CA PRO A 77 -5.81 7.33 31.44
C PRO A 77 -5.72 6.98 32.93
N GLU A 78 -4.86 6.03 33.29
CA GLU A 78 -4.45 5.85 34.68
C GLU A 78 -3.57 7.03 35.12
N ASN A 79 -4.06 7.67 36.18
CA ASN A 79 -3.52 8.82 36.90
C ASN A 79 -2.18 8.47 37.61
N PRO A 80 -1.22 9.40 37.77
CA PRO A 80 0.08 9.11 38.36
C PRO A 80 0.19 9.54 39.83
N GLU A 81 0.50 8.61 40.74
CA GLU A 81 0.98 8.81 42.13
C GLU A 81 1.42 7.40 42.59
N GLU A 82 2.58 7.07 43.18
CA GLU A 82 3.65 7.75 43.91
C GLU A 82 4.87 6.78 43.98
N PRO A 83 6.05 7.20 44.50
CA PRO A 83 7.35 6.58 44.23
C PRO A 83 7.89 5.61 45.30
N ALA A 84 8.95 4.90 44.87
CA ALA A 84 10.10 4.42 45.64
C ALA A 84 9.90 3.34 46.71
N GLU A 85 10.52 2.17 46.49
CA GLU A 85 11.63 1.74 47.35
C GLU A 85 12.45 0.63 46.67
N ALA A 86 13.77 0.79 46.75
CA ALA A 86 14.75 -0.17 46.31
C ALA A 86 15.06 -1.13 47.46
N THR A 87 15.02 -2.43 47.19
CA THR A 87 15.77 -3.41 47.99
C THR A 87 16.44 -4.44 47.08
N SER A 88 17.76 -4.28 46.97
CA SER A 88 18.78 -5.31 46.80
C SER A 88 18.34 -6.73 47.17
N SER A 89 18.62 -7.73 46.32
CA SER A 89 19.41 -8.91 46.72
C SER A 89 19.66 -9.84 45.54
N ALA A 90 20.86 -10.42 45.52
CA ALA A 90 21.40 -11.37 44.55
C ALA A 90 20.55 -12.64 44.39
N ASP A 91 20.51 -13.21 43.19
CA ASP A 91 21.21 -14.47 42.87
C ASP A 91 20.91 -14.88 41.42
N GLY A 92 21.90 -15.52 40.80
CA GLY A 92 21.87 -15.85 39.38
C GLY A 92 20.84 -16.92 39.04
N ASP A 93 20.26 -16.81 37.84
CA ASP A 93 20.03 -18.02 37.07
C ASP A 93 20.03 -17.76 35.57
N ALA A 94 20.74 -18.65 34.88
CA ALA A 94 20.95 -18.61 33.45
C ALA A 94 19.74 -19.21 32.73
N THR A 95 18.68 -18.44 32.52
CA THR A 95 17.61 -18.85 31.59
C THR A 95 17.88 -18.33 30.19
N VAL A 96 18.70 -19.13 29.51
CA VAL A 96 18.67 -19.45 28.09
C VAL A 96 17.46 -18.87 27.35
N LEU A 97 17.79 -18.01 26.38
CA LEU A 97 16.94 -17.55 25.29
C LEU A 97 16.17 -18.71 24.65
N LEU A 98 14.92 -18.91 25.06
CA LEU A 98 13.93 -19.66 24.30
C LEU A 98 13.52 -18.82 23.08
N ARG A 99 14.44 -18.67 22.13
CA ARG A 99 14.11 -18.39 20.72
C ARG A 99 13.29 -19.60 20.25
N LYS A 100 11.98 -19.54 20.48
CA LYS A 100 10.98 -20.45 19.92
C LYS A 100 11.30 -20.62 18.43
N ALA A 101 11.79 -21.80 18.06
CA ALA A 101 12.17 -22.11 16.69
C ALA A 101 10.93 -21.89 15.81
N ARG A 102 10.93 -20.78 15.07
CA ARG A 102 9.85 -20.40 14.17
C ARG A 102 9.74 -21.51 13.11
N PRO A 103 8.61 -22.22 13.00
CA PRO A 103 8.50 -23.37 12.12
C PRO A 103 8.76 -22.91 10.67
N ARG A 104 9.62 -23.64 9.94
CA ARG A 104 9.96 -23.38 8.51
C ARG A 104 8.72 -23.11 7.64
N ASN A 105 7.60 -23.73 7.98
CA ASN A 105 6.31 -23.58 7.28
C ASN A 105 5.64 -22.21 7.50
N SER A 106 6.00 -21.46 8.54
CA SER A 106 5.53 -20.08 8.74
C SER A 106 6.28 -19.09 7.85
N ALA A 107 7.58 -19.25 7.66
CA ALA A 107 8.36 -18.40 6.77
C ALA A 107 7.94 -18.53 5.29
N ALA A 108 7.61 -19.76 4.84
CA ALA A 108 7.07 -19.99 3.50
C ALA A 108 5.67 -19.37 3.31
N ALA A 109 4.81 -19.45 4.33
CA ALA A 109 3.50 -18.81 4.31
C ALA A 109 3.63 -17.27 4.30
N ASP A 110 4.53 -16.71 5.10
CA ASP A 110 4.81 -15.27 5.13
C ASP A 110 5.38 -14.78 3.79
N CYS A 111 6.25 -15.58 3.16
CA CYS A 111 6.80 -15.29 1.83
C CYS A 111 5.69 -15.28 0.76
N ALA A 112 4.80 -16.27 0.77
CA ALA A 112 3.67 -16.33 -0.15
C ALA A 112 2.68 -15.17 0.07
N SER A 113 2.45 -14.76 1.33
CA SER A 113 1.63 -13.59 1.66
C SER A 113 2.24 -12.29 1.14
N ARG A 114 3.56 -12.10 1.28
CA ARG A 114 4.26 -10.93 0.72
C ARG A 114 4.17 -10.91 -0.81
N GLN A 115 4.40 -12.04 -1.47
CA GLN A 115 4.27 -12.16 -2.93
C GLN A 115 2.84 -11.85 -3.41
N LEU A 116 1.82 -12.23 -2.65
CA LEU A 116 0.43 -11.88 -2.96
C LEU A 116 0.19 -10.36 -2.89
N LEU A 117 0.69 -9.69 -1.85
CA LEU A 117 0.59 -8.23 -1.73
C LEU A 117 1.32 -7.51 -2.87
N ASP A 118 2.52 -7.97 -3.24
CA ASP A 118 3.26 -7.41 -4.38
C ASP A 118 2.49 -7.56 -5.70
N ILE A 119 1.88 -8.72 -5.94
CA ILE A 119 1.07 -8.95 -7.15
C ILE A 119 -0.21 -8.11 -7.13
N GLU A 120 -0.84 -7.92 -5.97
CA GLU A 120 -2.01 -7.06 -5.85
C GLU A 120 -1.66 -5.58 -6.10
N ARG A 121 -0.52 -5.10 -5.57
CA ARG A 121 0.04 -3.79 -5.90
C ARG A 121 0.27 -3.66 -7.41
N HIS A 122 0.93 -4.64 -8.02
CA HIS A 122 1.25 -4.59 -9.43
C HIS A 122 -0.01 -4.65 -10.33
N ILE A 123 -1.02 -5.45 -9.98
CA ILE A 123 -2.32 -5.45 -10.66
C ILE A 123 -2.96 -4.07 -10.58
N TRP A 124 -2.89 -3.40 -9.42
CA TRP A 124 -3.44 -2.06 -9.26
C TRP A 124 -2.71 -1.03 -10.14
N GLU A 125 -1.37 -1.04 -10.14
CA GLU A 125 -0.54 -0.16 -10.98
C GLU A 125 -0.87 -0.33 -12.47
N VAL A 126 -0.92 -1.58 -12.95
CA VAL A 126 -1.22 -1.86 -14.36
C VAL A 126 -2.65 -1.43 -14.70
N ARG A 127 -3.63 -1.62 -13.80
CA ARG A 127 -5.01 -1.13 -14.01
C ARG A 127 -5.09 0.40 -14.03
N SER A 128 -4.32 1.09 -13.19
CA SER A 128 -4.23 2.55 -13.16
C SER A 128 -3.66 3.07 -14.48
N ASN A 129 -2.56 2.47 -14.95
CA ASN A 129 -1.96 2.77 -16.25
C ASN A 129 -2.94 2.51 -17.40
N LEU A 130 -3.64 1.38 -17.39
CA LEU A 130 -4.64 1.05 -18.41
C LEU A 130 -5.77 2.09 -18.46
N ARG A 131 -6.29 2.55 -17.31
CA ARG A 131 -7.28 3.63 -17.27
C ARG A 131 -6.74 4.94 -17.85
N ARG A 132 -5.48 5.27 -17.58
CA ARG A 132 -4.81 6.46 -18.14
C ARG A 132 -4.66 6.35 -19.65
N GLN A 133 -4.18 5.22 -20.15
CA GLN A 133 -3.99 4.97 -21.59
C GLN A 133 -5.31 4.97 -22.35
N ILE A 134 -6.40 4.42 -21.78
CA ILE A 134 -7.74 4.51 -22.37
C ILE A 134 -8.18 5.97 -22.50
N ARG A 135 -7.96 6.78 -21.47
CA ARG A 135 -8.33 8.20 -21.49
C ARG A 135 -7.54 8.96 -22.56
N PHE A 136 -6.23 8.71 -22.63
CA PHE A 136 -5.36 9.32 -23.63
C PHE A 136 -5.73 8.89 -25.06
N ALA A 137 -5.99 7.60 -25.30
CA ALA A 137 -6.46 7.10 -26.59
C ALA A 137 -7.77 7.77 -27.04
N ARG A 138 -8.69 8.03 -26.11
CA ARG A 138 -9.95 8.75 -26.41
C ARG A 138 -9.72 10.20 -26.80
N GLN A 139 -8.75 10.88 -26.16
CA GLN A 139 -8.38 12.24 -26.52
C GLN A 139 -7.74 12.28 -27.91
N LEU A 140 -6.74 11.44 -28.17
CA LEU A 140 -6.13 11.34 -29.50
C LEU A 140 -7.15 11.08 -30.60
N ARG A 141 -8.12 10.19 -30.35
CA ARG A 141 -9.20 9.90 -31.30
C ARG A 141 -10.12 11.10 -31.53
N ALA A 142 -10.39 11.89 -30.50
CA ALA A 142 -11.17 13.13 -30.62
C ALA A 142 -10.43 14.21 -31.44
N ASP A 143 -9.10 14.21 -31.34
CA ASP A 143 -8.23 15.13 -32.07
C ASP A 143 -7.88 14.67 -33.49
N GLY A 144 -8.40 13.51 -33.93
CA GLY A 144 -8.13 12.93 -35.25
C GLY A 144 -6.71 12.37 -35.42
N LEU A 145 -5.98 12.18 -34.31
CA LEU A 145 -4.61 11.70 -34.29
C LEU A 145 -4.57 10.15 -34.32
N PRO A 146 -3.48 9.56 -34.87
CA PRO A 146 -3.35 8.11 -34.97
C PRO A 146 -3.28 7.45 -33.58
N THR A 147 -4.07 6.37 -33.39
CA THR A 147 -4.18 5.64 -32.10
C THR A 147 -3.47 4.29 -32.07
N GLU A 148 -2.78 3.90 -33.15
CA GLU A 148 -2.20 2.56 -33.31
C GLU A 148 -1.23 2.18 -32.17
N PHE A 149 -0.35 3.11 -31.78
CA PHE A 149 0.58 2.89 -30.68
C PHE A 149 -0.13 2.72 -29.33
N THR A 150 -1.18 3.51 -29.09
CA THR A 150 -1.96 3.46 -27.86
C THR A 150 -2.79 2.18 -27.76
N GLU A 151 -3.31 1.69 -28.89
CA GLU A 151 -4.02 0.41 -28.98
C GLU A 151 -3.09 -0.78 -28.73
N MET A 152 -1.88 -0.76 -29.29
CA MET A 152 -0.84 -1.77 -29.02
C MET A 152 -0.43 -1.80 -27.54
N LEU A 153 -0.24 -0.63 -26.93
CA LEU A 153 0.07 -0.50 -25.51
C LEU A 153 -1.08 -1.01 -24.63
N LEU A 154 -2.33 -0.67 -24.96
CA LEU A 154 -3.51 -1.17 -24.26
C LEU A 154 -3.63 -2.69 -24.32
N HIS A 155 -3.37 -3.29 -25.49
CA HIS A 155 -3.39 -4.74 -25.64
C HIS A 155 -2.35 -5.41 -24.74
N THR A 156 -1.13 -4.88 -24.70
CA THR A 156 -0.05 -5.38 -23.84
C THR A 156 -0.40 -5.25 -22.34
N LEU A 157 -0.96 -4.12 -21.93
CA LEU A 157 -1.41 -3.90 -20.54
C LEU A 157 -2.56 -4.83 -20.16
N CYS A 158 -3.52 -5.09 -21.05
CA CYS A 158 -4.57 -6.08 -20.83
C CYS A 158 -3.99 -7.49 -20.62
N HIS A 159 -3.03 -7.88 -21.45
CA HIS A 159 -2.39 -9.19 -21.36
C HIS A 159 -1.62 -9.38 -20.05
N THR A 160 -0.87 -8.37 -19.62
CA THR A 160 -0.14 -8.38 -18.34
C THR A 160 -1.10 -8.50 -17.15
N VAL A 161 -2.21 -7.74 -17.11
CA VAL A 161 -3.24 -7.90 -16.04
C VAL A 161 -3.81 -9.32 -16.01
N ALA A 162 -4.10 -9.90 -17.17
CA ALA A 162 -4.63 -11.27 -17.26
C ALA A 162 -3.63 -12.30 -16.71
N SER A 163 -2.35 -12.16 -17.06
CA SER A 163 -1.27 -13.01 -16.56
C SER A 163 -1.12 -12.90 -15.03
N LEU A 164 -1.11 -11.68 -14.50
CA LEU A 164 -0.99 -11.42 -13.06
C LEU A 164 -2.18 -11.97 -12.27
N ARG A 165 -3.41 -11.87 -12.80
CA ARG A 165 -4.59 -12.49 -12.19
C ARG A 165 -4.45 -14.01 -12.10
N LYS A 166 -3.90 -14.65 -13.14
CA LYS A 166 -3.64 -16.10 -13.15
C LYS A 166 -2.61 -16.48 -12.08
N GLN A 167 -1.53 -15.70 -11.95
CA GLN A 167 -0.50 -15.91 -10.93
C GLN A 167 -1.05 -15.73 -9.51
N ARG A 168 -1.81 -14.67 -9.25
CA ARG A 168 -2.50 -14.45 -7.97
C ARG A 168 -3.41 -15.62 -7.60
N ASN A 169 -4.20 -16.11 -8.54
CA ASN A 169 -5.10 -17.24 -8.29
C ASN A 169 -4.33 -18.52 -7.95
N ARG A 170 -3.19 -18.78 -8.60
CA ARG A 170 -2.29 -19.91 -8.26
C ARG A 170 -1.72 -19.77 -6.84
N LEU A 171 -1.22 -18.60 -6.47
CA LEU A 171 -0.69 -18.36 -5.14
C LEU A 171 -1.77 -18.49 -4.06
N ARG A 172 -2.98 -17.98 -4.30
CA ARG A 172 -4.12 -18.19 -3.39
C ARG A 172 -4.46 -19.66 -3.20
N GLN A 173 -4.40 -20.47 -4.26
CA GLN A 173 -4.59 -21.92 -4.17
C GLN A 173 -3.47 -22.58 -3.34
N GLN A 174 -2.21 -22.16 -3.51
CA GLN A 174 -1.09 -22.69 -2.72
C GLN A 174 -1.20 -22.34 -1.23
N VAL A 175 -1.56 -21.09 -0.90
CA VAL A 175 -1.78 -20.65 0.49
C VAL A 175 -2.94 -21.42 1.13
N ALA A 176 -4.05 -21.60 0.40
CA ALA A 176 -5.19 -22.38 0.87
C ALA A 176 -4.89 -23.88 1.04
N ALA A 177 -4.03 -24.46 0.19
CA ALA A 177 -3.58 -25.84 0.35
C ALA A 177 -2.67 -25.99 1.59
N ALA A 178 -1.75 -25.05 1.80
CA ALA A 178 -0.85 -25.05 2.94
C ALA A 178 -1.58 -24.90 4.28
N SER A 179 -2.67 -24.10 4.33
CA SER A 179 -3.48 -23.95 5.54
C SER A 179 -4.28 -25.22 5.88
N ARG A 180 -4.81 -25.94 4.89
CA ARG A 180 -5.53 -27.22 5.09
C ARG A 180 -4.63 -28.35 5.59
N VAL A 181 -3.36 -28.40 5.16
CA VAL A 181 -2.39 -29.37 5.66
C VAL A 181 -2.09 -29.10 7.15
N ARG A 182 -2.00 -27.82 7.53
CA ARG A 182 -1.72 -27.41 8.92
C ARG A 182 -2.89 -27.72 9.88
N SER A 183 -4.13 -27.73 9.40
CA SER A 183 -5.31 -28.10 10.21
C SER A 183 -5.53 -29.60 10.36
N ARG A 184 -4.87 -30.44 9.54
CA ARG A 184 -4.93 -31.91 9.64
C ARG A 184 -3.82 -32.51 10.49
N SER A 185 -2.79 -31.74 10.85
CA SER A 185 -1.66 -32.18 11.68
C SER A 185 -1.72 -31.69 13.13
N ARG A 186 -2.87 -31.12 13.54
CA ARG A 186 -3.22 -30.79 14.93
C ARG A 186 -4.34 -31.71 15.34
#